data_AF-A0A1J3FRU2-F1
#
_entry.id   AF-A0A1J3FRU2-F1
#
_cell.length_a   1.000
_cell.length_b   1.000
_cell.length_c   1.000
_cell.angle_alpha   90.00
_cell.angle_beta   90.00
_cell.angle_gamma   90.00
#
_symmetry.space_group_name_H-M   'P 1'
#
loop_
_entity.id
_entity.type
_entity.pdbx_description
1 polymer ?
#
loop_
_entity_poly.entity_id
_entity_poly.type
_entity_poly.pdbx_seq_one_letter_code
_entity_poly.pdbx_strand_id
1 'polypeptide(L)'
;RMTSFGSIIVAQAFIGHSSELGLAAYALLQSTFVRFLYGLMGGMSSATETLCGQAYGAEQYHTMGIYLQRSWIVDTAVTTLFLPFIIFAGPILRLLGQNVEITRTV
;
A
#
# COMPACT_ATOMS: atom_id res chain seq x y z
N ARG A 1 -1.95 6.58 12.67
CA ARG A 1 -3.18 5.88 12.23
C ARG A 1 -4.28 6.85 11.85
N MET A 2 -4.75 7.74 12.74
CA MET A 2 -5.80 8.72 12.39
C MET A 2 -5.43 9.65 11.22
N THR A 3 -4.21 10.19 11.20
CA THR A 3 -3.74 11.05 10.09
C THR A 3 -3.70 10.31 8.74
N SER A 4 -3.25 9.05 8.74
CA SER A 4 -3.12 8.23 7.52
C SER A 4 -4.48 7.82 6.95
N PHE A 5 -5.48 7.56 7.79
CA PHE A 5 -6.84 7.31 7.31
C PHE A 5 -7.54 8.61 6.92
N GLY A 6 -7.31 9.70 7.66
CA GLY A 6 -7.86 11.02 7.39
C GLY A 6 -7.45 11.55 6.02
N SER A 7 -6.18 11.40 5.64
CA SER A 7 -5.69 11.84 4.32
C SER A 7 -6.40 11.12 3.16
N ILE A 8 -6.66 9.82 3.29
CA ILE A 8 -7.39 9.03 2.28
C ILE A 8 -8.82 9.53 2.13
N ILE A 9 -9.51 9.79 3.25
CA ILE A 9 -10.90 10.28 3.23
C ILE A 9 -10.98 11.67 2.60
N VAL A 10 -10.07 12.57 2.96
CA VAL A 10 -10.00 13.91 2.38
C VAL A 10 -9.76 13.84 0.88
N ALA A 11 -8.76 13.05 0.43
CA ALA A 11 -8.49 12.85 -0.99
C ALA A 11 -9.72 12.31 -1.74
N GLN A 12 -10.38 11.31 -1.17
CA GLN A 12 -11.59 10.72 -1.76
C GLN A 12 -12.75 11.73 -1.86
N ALA A 13 -12.94 12.59 -0.85
CA ALA A 13 -13.97 13.62 -0.86
C ALA A 13 -13.72 14.66 -1.97
N PHE A 14 -12.48 15.10 -2.16
CA PHE A 14 -12.12 16.03 -3.24
C PHE A 14 -12.29 15.41 -4.63
N ILE A 15 -11.83 14.16 -4.82
CA ILE A 15 -11.99 13.45 -6.09
C ILE A 15 -13.48 13.26 -6.42
N GLY A 16 -14.29 12.86 -5.43
CA GLY A 16 -15.72 12.67 -5.61
C GLY A 16 -16.51 13.95 -5.85
N HIS A 17 -16.07 15.07 -5.28
CA HIS A 17 -16.64 16.37 -5.62
C HIS A 17 -16.34 16.78 -7.07
N SER A 18 -15.20 16.37 -7.63
CA SER A 18 -14.80 16.74 -9.00
C SER A 18 -15.36 15.79 -10.08
N SER A 19 -15.51 14.50 -9.78
CA SER A 19 -15.97 13.51 -10.76
C SER A 19 -16.48 12.23 -10.08
N GLU A 20 -17.69 11.79 -10.45
CA GLU A 20 -18.24 10.50 -10.01
C GLU A 20 -17.44 9.30 -10.56
N LEU A 21 -17.02 9.37 -11.83
CA LEU A 21 -16.18 8.33 -12.45
C LEU A 21 -14.80 8.25 -11.80
N GLY A 22 -14.19 9.40 -11.50
CA GLY A 22 -12.91 9.46 -10.79
C GLY A 22 -13.00 8.88 -9.37
N LEU A 23 -14.12 9.11 -8.67
CA LEU A 23 -14.38 8.51 -7.35
C LEU A 23 -14.48 6.99 -7.44
N ALA A 24 -15.23 6.47 -8.41
CA ALA A 24 -15.37 5.03 -8.61
C ALA A 24 -14.03 4.37 -8.95
N ALA A 25 -13.23 4.99 -9.83
CA ALA A 25 -11.89 4.54 -10.18
C ALA A 25 -10.96 4.51 -8.96
N TYR A 26 -10.91 5.61 -8.19
CA TYR A 26 -10.12 5.70 -6.98
C TYR A 26 -10.55 4.69 -5.92
N ALA A 27 -11.86 4.50 -5.70
CA ALA A 27 -12.37 3.54 -4.73
C ALA A 27 -12.03 2.09 -5.10
N LEU A 28 -12.11 1.73 -6.38
CA LEU A 28 -11.69 0.41 -6.87
C LEU A 28 -10.18 0.20 -6.69
N LEU A 29 -9.36 1.15 -7.13
CA LEU A 29 -7.90 1.10 -6.93
C LEU A 29 -7.53 0.95 -5.45
N GLN A 30 -8.15 1.77 -4.59
CA GLN A 30 -7.87 1.81 -3.17
C GLN A 30 -8.27 0.49 -2.49
N SER A 31 -9.41 -0.08 -2.84
CA SER A 31 -9.93 -1.30 -2.21
C SER A 31 -9.26 -2.58 -2.72
N THR A 32 -8.96 -2.67 -4.02
CA THR A 32 -8.40 -3.87 -4.64
C THR A 32 -6.88 -3.94 -4.55
N PHE A 33 -6.19 -2.85 -4.89
CA PHE A 33 -4.74 -2.88 -5.01
C PHE A 33 -4.05 -2.29 -3.80
N VAL A 34 -4.38 -1.04 -3.46
CA VAL A 34 -3.64 -0.30 -2.43
C VAL A 34 -3.78 -0.96 -1.06
N ARG A 35 -4.99 -1.36 -0.66
CA ARG A 35 -5.20 -2.09 0.61
C ARG A 35 -4.50 -3.44 0.65
N PHE A 36 -4.46 -4.17 -0.46
CA PHE A 36 -3.76 -5.44 -0.55
C PHE A 36 -2.25 -5.26 -0.33
N LEU A 37 -1.63 -4.31 -1.04
CA LEU A 37 -0.21 -4.02 -0.88
C LEU A 37 0.13 -3.48 0.50
N TYR A 38 -0.69 -2.57 1.04
CA TYR A 38 -0.51 -2.06 2.41
C TYR A 38 -0.62 -3.17 3.46
N GLY A 39 -1.50 -4.16 3.23
CA GLY A 39 -1.64 -5.32 4.11
C GLY A 39 -0.37 -6.19 4.10
N LEU A 40 0.14 -6.49 2.90
CA LEU A 40 1.38 -7.26 2.73
C LEU A 40 2.58 -6.57 3.41
N MET A 41 2.80 -5.30 3.10
CA MET A 41 3.90 -4.52 3.68
C MET A 41 3.72 -4.30 5.19
N GLY A 42 2.48 -4.08 5.64
CA GLY A 42 2.17 -3.95 7.06
C GLY A 42 2.53 -5.21 7.85
N GLY A 43 2.33 -6.40 7.28
CA GLY A 43 2.73 -7.67 7.89
C GLY A 43 4.25 -7.80 8.06
N MET A 44 5.02 -7.46 7.02
CA MET A 44 6.49 -7.48 7.07
C MET A 44 7.03 -6.46 8.08
N SER A 45 6.47 -5.25 8.09
CA SER A 45 6.84 -4.21 9.05
C SER A 45 6.58 -4.63 10.51
N SER A 46 5.47 -5.32 10.77
CA SER A 46 5.16 -5.85 12.12
C SER A 46 6.16 -6.92 12.58
N ALA A 47 6.66 -7.77 11.67
CA ALA A 47 7.72 -8.71 11.99
C ALA A 47 9.02 -7.99 12.37
N THR A 48 9.38 -6.93 11.63
CA THR A 48 10.54 -6.09 11.94
C THR A 48 10.38 -5.35 13.27
N GLU A 49 9.18 -4.83 13.58
CA GLU A 49 8.87 -4.22 14.88
C GLU A 49 9.13 -5.22 16.02
N THR A 50 8.74 -6.48 15.84
CA THR A 50 9.00 -7.55 16.82
C THR A 50 10.50 -7.80 16.99
N LEU A 51 11.26 -7.97 15.89
CA LEU A 51 12.70 -8.21 15.93
C LEU A 51 13.47 -7.03 16.54
N CYS A 52 13.10 -5.81 16.18
CA CYS A 52 13.66 -4.58 16.75
C CYS A 52 13.30 -4.45 18.23
N GLY A 53 12.07 -4.78 18.63
CA GLY A 53 11.64 -4.80 20.03
C GLY A 53 12.43 -5.81 20.87
N GLN A 54 12.69 -7.01 20.31
CA GLN A 54 13.56 -8.00 20.94
C GLN A 54 15.01 -7.53 21.07
N ALA A 55 15.58 -6.96 20.00
CA ALA A 55 16.94 -6.43 20.02
C ALA A 55 17.09 -5.27 21.01
N TYR A 56 16.10 -4.37 21.07
CA TYR A 56 16.06 -3.26 22.02
C TYR A 56 15.95 -3.76 23.46
N GLY A 57 15.08 -4.75 23.73
CA GLY A 57 14.92 -5.35 25.06
C GLY A 57 16.17 -6.12 25.53
N ALA A 58 17.00 -6.60 24.62
CA ALA A 58 18.30 -7.22 24.90
C ALA A 58 19.47 -6.22 24.90
N GLU A 59 19.20 -4.91 24.87
CA GLU A 59 20.18 -3.81 24.80
C GLU A 59 21.12 -3.87 23.58
N GLN A 60 20.74 -4.61 22.52
CA GLN A 60 21.52 -4.78 21.29
C GLN A 60 21.15 -3.75 20.21
N TYR A 61 21.42 -2.47 20.48
CA TYR A 61 21.06 -1.38 19.57
C TYR A 61 21.73 -1.46 18.19
N HIS A 62 22.94 -2.03 18.11
CA HIS A 62 23.62 -2.22 16.83
C HIS A 62 22.89 -3.23 15.94
N THR A 63 22.48 -4.38 16.51
CA THR A 63 21.72 -5.41 15.80
C THR A 63 20.35 -4.89 15.36
N MET A 64 19.70 -4.04 16.19
CA MET A 64 18.45 -3.36 15.83
C MET A 64 18.59 -2.54 14.53
N GLY A 65 19.70 -1.79 14.39
CA GLY A 65 19.99 -1.02 13.18
C GLY A 65 20.14 -1.92 11.93
N ILE A 66 20.79 -3.07 12.08
CA ILE A 66 20.96 -4.05 11.00
C ILE A 66 19.60 -4.64 10.59
N TYR A 67 18.72 -4.97 11.54
CA TYR A 67 17.38 -5.45 11.25
C TYR A 67 16.54 -4.43 10.49
N LEU A 68 16.62 -3.15 10.88
CA LEU A 68 15.92 -2.08 10.17
C LEU A 68 16.41 -1.92 8.72
N GLN A 69 17.73 -1.89 8.52
CA GLN A 69 18.32 -1.79 7.17
C GLN A 69 17.92 -2.96 6.28
N ARG A 70 17.97 -4.19 6.82
CA ARG A 70 17.54 -5.40 6.09
C ARG A 70 16.06 -5.37 5.75
N SER A 71 15.20 -4.95 6.69
CA SER A 71 13.77 -4.77 6.43
C SER A 71 13.53 -3.81 5.29
N TRP A 72 14.17 -2.64 5.29
CA TRP A 72 14.00 -1.66 4.22
C TRP A 72 14.38 -2.19 2.83
N ILE A 73 15.47 -2.96 2.74
CA ILE A 73 15.88 -3.59 1.47
C ILE A 73 14.81 -4.60 1.01
N VAL A 74 14.33 -5.45 1.91
CA VAL A 74 13.29 -6.44 1.61
C VAL A 74 11.98 -5.77 1.22
N ASP A 75 11.53 -4.78 1.98
CA ASP A 75 10.31 -4.02 1.72
C ASP A 75 10.39 -3.33 0.35
N THR A 76 11.52 -2.69 0.03
CA THR A 76 11.74 -2.05 -1.28
C THR A 76 11.72 -3.06 -2.42
N ALA A 77 12.34 -4.23 -2.24
CA ALA A 77 12.36 -5.28 -3.25
C ALA A 77 10.94 -5.82 -3.51
N VAL A 78 10.17 -6.06 -2.45
CA VAL A 78 8.78 -6.52 -2.56
C VAL A 78 7.91 -5.46 -3.22
N THR A 79 7.98 -4.19 -2.82
CA THR A 79 7.24 -3.10 -3.47
C THR A 79 7.59 -3.01 -4.97
N THR A 80 8.86 -3.14 -5.31
CA THR A 80 9.32 -3.12 -6.72
C THR A 80 8.71 -4.27 -7.52
N LEU A 81 8.62 -5.47 -6.93
CA LEU A 81 7.99 -6.63 -7.56
C LEU A 81 6.49 -6.41 -7.83
N PHE A 82 5.80 -5.71 -6.93
CA PHE A 82 4.37 -5.42 -7.06
C PHE A 82 4.06 -4.14 -7.85
N LEU A 83 5.06 -3.33 -8.18
CA LEU A 83 4.91 -2.13 -9.02
C LEU A 83 4.18 -2.37 -10.35
N PRO A 84 4.52 -3.39 -11.17
CA PRO A 84 3.78 -3.67 -12.40
C PRO A 84 2.30 -3.96 -12.15
N PHE A 85 1.95 -4.51 -10.98
CA PHE A 85 0.56 -4.80 -10.62
C PHE A 85 -0.28 -3.53 -10.49
N ILE A 86 0.33 -2.40 -10.09
CA ILE A 86 -0.30 -1.08 -10.06
C ILE A 86 -0.31 -0.43 -11.45
N ILE A 87 0.80 -0.50 -12.19
CA ILE A 87 0.90 0.10 -13.53
C ILE A 87 -0.11 -0.52 -14.49
N PHE A 88 -0.36 -1.83 -14.38
CA PHE A 88 -1.34 -2.54 -15.18
C PHE A 88 -2.69 -2.70 -14.47
N ALA A 89 -2.99 -1.90 -13.45
CA ALA A 89 -4.24 -2.00 -12.68
C ALA A 89 -5.47 -1.86 -13.60
N GLY A 90 -5.46 -0.95 -14.57
CA GLY A 90 -6.52 -0.82 -15.57
C GLY A 90 -6.77 -2.13 -16.33
N PRO A 91 -5.81 -2.64 -17.11
CA PRO A 91 -5.94 -3.93 -17.79
C PRO A 91 -6.37 -5.09 -16.88
N ILE A 92 -5.84 -5.16 -15.65
CA ILE A 92 -6.18 -6.20 -14.66
C ILE A 92 -7.66 -6.08 -14.23
N LEU A 93 -8.13 -4.87 -13.92
CA LEU A 93 -9.53 -4.63 -13.57
C LEU A 93 -10.47 -4.97 -14.74
N ARG A 94 -10.04 -4.72 -15.98
CA ARG A 94 -10.79 -5.11 -17.18
C ARG A 94 -10.94 -6.63 -17.28
N LEU A 95 -9.87 -7.37 -17.00
CA LEU A 95 -9.89 -8.84 -16.98
C LEU A 95 -10.78 -9.39 -15.87
N LEU A 96 -10.89 -8.67 -14.74
CA LEU A 96 -11.81 -8.98 -13.64
C LEU A 96 -13.28 -8.61 -13.94
N GLY A 97 -13.57 -8.09 -15.14
CA GLY A 97 -14.94 -7.76 -15.58
C GLY A 97 -15.46 -6.40 -15.11
N GLN A 98 -14.59 -5.48 -14.69
CA GLN A 98 -14.99 -4.11 -14.33
C GLN A 98 -15.38 -3.27 -15.57
N ASN A 99 -16.22 -2.27 -15.33
CA ASN A 99 -16.73 -1.38 -16.37
C ASN A 99 -15.59 -0.64 -17.10
N VAL A 100 -15.63 -0.69 -18.44
CA VAL A 100 -14.57 -0.13 -19.31
C VAL A 100 -14.34 1.37 -19.10
N GLU A 101 -15.39 2.14 -18.78
CA GLU A 101 -15.27 3.58 -18.50
C GLU A 101 -14.48 3.88 -17.23
N ILE A 102 -14.71 3.09 -16.17
CA ILE A 102 -14.00 3.24 -14.90
C ILE A 102 -12.57 2.75 -15.07
N THR A 103 -12.38 1.64 -15.77
CA THR A 103 -11.06 1.05 -16.02
C THR A 103 -10.15 1.87 -16.94
N ARG A 104 -10.71 2.71 -17.83
CA ARG A 104 -9.94 3.68 -18.62
C ARG A 104 -9.49 4.89 -17.82
N THR A 105 -10.18 5.17 -16.72
CA THR A 105 -9.90 6.31 -15.82
C THR A 105 -8.87 5.94 -14.75
N VAL A 106 -8.73 4.64 -14.47
CA VAL A 106 -7.66 4.02 -13.65
C VAL A 106 -6.35 3.99 -14.43
#